data_AF-A0A9W5N0I6-F1
#
_entry.id   AF-A0A9W5N0I6-F1
#
_cell.length_a   1.000
_cell.length_b   1.000
_cell.length_c   1.000
_cell.angle_alpha   90.00
_cell.angle_beta   90.00
_cell.angle_gamma   90.00
#
_symmetry.space_group_name_H-M   'P 1'
#
loop_
_entity.id
_entity.type
_entity.pdbx_description
1 polymer ?
#
loop_
_entity_poly.entity_id
_entity_poly.type
_entity_poly.pdbx_seq_one_letter_code
_entity_poly.pdbx_strand_id
1 'polypeptide(L)'
;MYKKTASVLILSTILLAACSKEEPKAALDCAQPATLQNIRTTIEDTLKQQARSFARNDNRQFVDADKIIAAGLELETLLEDPKETEDDGKAICRANLKIRIPDTILKTAIDNSPLIYGNTPLSDMLEQKLMGSNLTFENNTFSTTLLYTPDKDGKPVFEDNTLSSTAQTLSATLLPYGVKSIVMIDGKPVSKEQAIKLLQNQNTEEPPTLNPQDILENNAASQAVGLTDNDDDSDYEVLHPDRETPRNEPPGLSQSELDNARAQNRQADGEINDLWGGLDSDVKQQILGEQRAWIQSKKLNCQQAAASADNAAQAEYLRLQCETRMTRERTQYLRGYSIN
;
A
#
# COMPACT_ATOMS: atom_id res chain seq x y z
N MET A 1 10.98 -62.27 83.92
CA MET A 1 12.19 -61.83 84.66
C MET A 1 13.22 -61.33 83.65
N TYR A 2 13.74 -60.12 83.91
CA TYR A 2 14.97 -59.47 83.44
C TYR A 2 15.30 -59.26 81.94
N LYS A 3 15.26 -57.96 81.61
CA LYS A 3 15.97 -57.20 80.57
C LYS A 3 17.43 -57.64 80.36
N LYS A 4 17.94 -57.46 79.13
CA LYS A 4 19.13 -56.66 78.86
C LYS A 4 19.16 -56.15 77.40
N THR A 5 19.25 -54.83 77.30
CA THR A 5 19.48 -54.02 76.10
C THR A 5 20.94 -54.08 75.67
N ALA A 6 21.19 -54.07 74.36
CA ALA A 6 22.45 -53.60 73.80
C ALA A 6 22.16 -52.84 72.49
N SER A 7 22.34 -51.52 72.57
CA SER A 7 22.31 -50.59 71.44
C SER A 7 23.61 -50.72 70.64
N VAL A 8 23.51 -50.83 69.32
CA VAL A 8 24.62 -50.54 68.39
C VAL A 8 24.11 -49.50 67.39
N LEU A 9 24.83 -48.39 67.32
CA LEU A 9 24.60 -47.20 66.51
C LEU A 9 25.42 -47.28 65.20
N ILE A 10 24.81 -46.83 64.09
CA ILE A 10 25.38 -46.16 62.89
C ILE A 10 26.29 -47.06 62.00
N LEU A 11 26.20 -47.17 60.66
CA LEU A 11 26.02 -46.16 59.60
C LEU A 11 25.00 -46.63 58.56
N SER A 12 23.95 -45.83 58.38
CA SER A 12 23.11 -45.84 57.18
C SER A 12 23.79 -44.96 56.12
N THR A 13 24.39 -45.57 55.10
CA THR A 13 24.73 -44.87 53.86
C THR A 13 23.44 -44.56 53.12
N ILE A 14 22.90 -43.35 53.34
CA ILE A 14 21.85 -42.79 52.50
C ILE A 14 22.52 -42.44 51.17
N LEU A 15 22.43 -43.35 50.19
CA LEU A 15 22.57 -42.96 48.80
C LEU A 15 21.43 -41.98 48.52
N LEU A 16 21.74 -40.68 48.48
CA LEU A 16 20.87 -39.71 47.82
C LEU A 16 20.86 -40.08 46.34
N ALA A 17 19.94 -40.96 45.94
CA ALA A 17 19.41 -40.90 44.60
C ALA A 17 18.69 -39.56 44.50
N ALA A 18 19.39 -38.55 44.02
CA ALA A 18 18.79 -37.35 43.49
C ALA A 18 18.00 -37.76 42.25
N CYS A 19 16.81 -38.34 42.46
CA CYS A 19 15.75 -38.28 41.48
C CYS A 19 15.38 -36.80 41.37
N SER A 20 16.07 -36.09 40.50
CA SER A 20 15.52 -34.89 39.86
C SER A 20 14.19 -35.32 39.28
N LYS A 21 13.10 -35.05 40.03
CA LYS A 21 11.78 -34.97 39.42
C LYS A 21 11.89 -33.78 38.49
N GLU A 22 12.21 -34.07 37.23
CA GLU A 22 11.86 -33.16 36.15
C GLU A 22 10.35 -32.95 36.30
N GLU A 23 9.96 -31.77 36.81
CA GLU A 23 8.58 -31.34 36.71
C GLU A 23 8.23 -31.42 35.22
N PRO A 24 7.11 -32.07 34.84
CA PRO A 24 6.73 -32.15 33.44
C PRO A 24 6.63 -30.71 32.92
N LYS A 25 7.46 -30.36 31.93
CA LYS A 25 7.39 -29.06 31.25
C LYS A 25 5.94 -28.84 30.85
N ALA A 26 5.35 -27.73 31.28
CA ALA A 26 3.99 -27.38 30.89
C ALA A 26 3.94 -27.28 29.36
N ALA A 27 3.02 -28.02 28.75
CA ALA A 27 2.82 -28.02 27.30
C ALA A 27 2.44 -26.62 26.81
N LEU A 28 2.92 -26.25 25.63
CA LEU A 28 2.60 -24.98 24.99
C LEU A 28 1.18 -25.01 24.43
N ASP A 29 0.43 -23.95 24.68
CA ASP A 29 -0.89 -23.74 24.06
C ASP A 29 -0.71 -23.10 22.67
N CYS A 30 -0.53 -23.93 21.66
CA CYS A 30 -0.24 -23.47 20.30
C CYS A 30 -1.48 -22.93 19.56
N ALA A 31 -2.70 -23.26 19.98
CA ALA A 31 -3.93 -22.96 19.25
C ALA A 31 -4.62 -21.66 19.74
N GLN A 32 -3.87 -20.75 20.36
CA GLN A 32 -4.43 -19.53 20.94
C GLN A 32 -5.06 -18.61 19.87
N PRO A 33 -6.30 -18.12 20.08
CA PRO A 33 -6.95 -17.19 19.14
C PRO A 33 -6.15 -15.91 18.89
N ALA A 34 -5.38 -15.46 19.89
CA ALA A 34 -4.51 -14.30 19.79
C ALA A 34 -3.42 -14.46 18.72
N THR A 35 -2.99 -15.68 18.42
CA THR A 35 -1.96 -15.96 17.41
C THR A 35 -2.43 -15.55 16.02
N LEU A 36 -3.62 -16.00 15.61
CA LEU A 36 -4.18 -15.67 14.30
C LEU A 36 -4.43 -14.16 14.17
N GLN A 37 -4.87 -13.51 15.25
CA GLN A 37 -5.07 -12.07 15.26
C GLN A 37 -3.76 -11.30 15.09
N ASN A 38 -2.69 -11.69 15.79
CA ASN A 38 -1.37 -11.05 15.64
C ASN A 38 -0.79 -11.24 14.22
N ILE A 39 -0.98 -12.42 13.62
CA ILE A 39 -0.59 -12.71 12.23
C ILE A 39 -1.31 -11.73 11.28
N ARG A 40 -2.63 -11.59 11.40
CA ARG A 40 -3.43 -10.66 10.57
C ARG A 40 -2.95 -9.22 10.73
N THR A 41 -2.80 -8.75 11.97
CA THR A 41 -2.31 -7.40 12.24
C THR A 41 -0.93 -7.15 11.65
N THR A 42 0.00 -8.11 11.77
CA THR A 42 1.35 -7.99 11.20
C THR A 42 1.32 -7.91 9.66
N ILE A 43 0.47 -8.70 9.01
CA ILE A 43 0.25 -8.65 7.56
C ILE A 43 -0.30 -7.27 7.16
N GLU A 44 -1.37 -6.82 7.82
CA GLU A 44 -2.01 -5.52 7.55
C GLU A 44 -1.05 -4.34 7.73
N ASP A 45 -0.30 -4.32 8.83
CA ASP A 45 0.69 -3.27 9.11
C ASP A 45 1.83 -3.27 8.09
N THR A 46 2.31 -4.46 7.70
CA THR A 46 3.34 -4.59 6.66
C THR A 46 2.82 -4.09 5.31
N LEU A 47 1.61 -4.50 4.90
CA LEU A 47 0.98 -4.04 3.67
C LEU A 47 0.84 -2.51 3.66
N LYS A 48 0.35 -1.93 4.75
CA LYS A 48 0.22 -0.48 4.92
C LYS A 48 1.56 0.24 4.82
N GLN A 49 2.59 -0.27 5.49
CA GLN A 49 3.93 0.32 5.46
C GLN A 49 4.53 0.26 4.06
N GLN A 50 4.50 -0.91 3.41
CA GLN A 50 5.09 -1.15 2.10
C GLN A 50 4.34 -0.40 0.99
N ALA A 51 3.01 -0.43 0.97
CA ALA A 51 2.19 0.28 0.00
C ALA A 51 2.42 1.80 0.07
N ARG A 52 2.44 2.38 1.29
CA ARG A 52 2.71 3.81 1.49
C ARG A 52 4.15 4.17 1.15
N SER A 53 5.11 3.30 1.48
CA SER A 53 6.50 3.49 1.11
C SER A 53 6.66 3.53 -0.41
N PHE A 54 6.07 2.55 -1.12
CA PHE A 54 6.09 2.51 -2.58
C PHE A 54 5.44 3.75 -3.17
N ALA A 55 4.22 4.10 -2.77
CA ALA A 55 3.49 5.25 -3.32
C ALA A 55 4.22 6.59 -3.10
N ARG A 56 4.98 6.74 -2.01
CA ARG A 56 5.81 7.93 -1.77
C ARG A 56 7.08 7.98 -2.63
N ASN A 57 7.66 6.82 -2.93
CA ASN A 57 8.93 6.71 -3.67
C ASN A 57 8.73 6.50 -5.18
N ASP A 58 7.52 6.17 -5.63
CA ASP A 58 7.19 6.06 -7.04
C ASP A 58 6.99 7.45 -7.65
N ASN A 59 8.01 7.95 -8.35
CA ASN A 59 7.98 9.24 -9.05
C ASN A 59 6.83 9.34 -10.06
N ARG A 60 6.36 8.20 -10.57
CA ARG A 60 5.25 8.13 -11.53
C ARG A 60 3.89 8.29 -10.84
N GLN A 61 3.83 8.06 -9.53
CA GLN A 61 2.64 8.10 -8.70
C GLN A 61 1.51 7.20 -9.23
N PHE A 62 1.84 6.03 -9.79
CA PHE A 62 0.86 5.12 -10.39
C PHE A 62 0.04 4.38 -9.37
N VAL A 63 0.57 4.22 -8.15
CA VAL A 63 -0.06 3.40 -7.11
C VAL A 63 -0.81 4.27 -6.11
N ASP A 64 -2.04 3.85 -5.81
CA ASP A 64 -2.83 4.26 -4.67
C ASP A 64 -2.65 3.22 -3.54
N ALA A 65 -2.01 3.65 -2.46
CA ALA A 65 -1.72 2.78 -1.33
C ALA A 65 -3.00 2.31 -0.61
N ASP A 66 -4.07 3.11 -0.60
CA ASP A 66 -5.29 2.79 0.13
C ASP A 66 -6.06 1.65 -0.55
N LYS A 67 -5.95 1.50 -1.88
CA LYS A 67 -6.46 0.33 -2.60
C LYS A 67 -5.78 -0.98 -2.17
N ILE A 68 -4.46 -0.95 -1.96
CA ILE A 68 -3.71 -2.13 -1.53
C ILE A 68 -4.07 -2.47 -0.08
N ILE A 69 -4.20 -1.46 0.77
CA ILE A 69 -4.61 -1.64 2.18
C ILE A 69 -6.01 -2.24 2.25
N ALA A 70 -6.96 -1.75 1.45
CA ALA A 70 -8.30 -2.31 1.37
C ALA A 70 -8.29 -3.77 0.90
N ALA A 71 -7.51 -4.10 -0.14
CA ALA A 71 -7.33 -5.48 -0.58
C ALA A 71 -6.75 -6.40 0.50
N GLY A 72 -5.87 -5.87 1.36
CA GLY A 72 -5.32 -6.59 2.51
C GLY A 72 -6.38 -7.07 3.51
N LEU A 73 -7.46 -6.30 3.69
CA LEU A 73 -8.57 -6.63 4.59
C LEU A 73 -9.47 -7.74 4.02
N GLU A 74 -9.41 -7.99 2.71
CA GLU A 74 -10.18 -9.03 2.02
C GLU A 74 -9.43 -10.37 1.94
N LEU A 75 -8.22 -10.46 2.49
CA LEU A 75 -7.43 -11.69 2.48
C LEU A 75 -7.99 -12.72 3.46
N GLU A 76 -8.05 -13.97 3.01
CA GLU A 76 -8.44 -15.09 3.87
C GLU A 76 -7.20 -15.69 4.51
N THR A 77 -7.02 -15.43 5.81
CA THR A 77 -5.90 -15.96 6.60
C THR A 77 -6.36 -17.12 7.49
N LEU A 78 -5.72 -18.27 7.32
CA LEU A 78 -5.95 -19.51 8.04
C LEU A 78 -4.65 -20.03 8.65
N LEU A 79 -4.74 -20.56 9.88
CA LEU A 79 -3.67 -21.25 10.57
C LEU A 79 -4.09 -22.70 10.80
N GLU A 80 -3.38 -23.65 10.18
CA GLU A 80 -3.70 -25.08 10.23
C GLU A 80 -2.70 -25.86 11.10
N ASP A 81 -3.21 -26.91 11.76
CA ASP A 81 -2.43 -27.87 12.56
C ASP A 81 -1.45 -27.22 13.56
N PRO A 82 -1.89 -26.24 14.40
CA PRO A 82 -1.02 -25.69 15.42
C PRO A 82 -0.71 -26.75 16.48
N LYS A 83 0.56 -27.11 16.63
CA LYS A 83 1.02 -28.13 17.58
C LYS A 83 2.38 -27.82 18.17
N GLU A 84 2.61 -28.33 19.37
CA GLU A 84 3.93 -28.29 19.99
C GLU A 84 4.89 -29.24 19.25
N THR A 85 6.11 -28.77 19.05
CA THR A 85 7.26 -29.54 18.56
C THR A 85 8.50 -29.13 19.34
N GLU A 86 9.56 -29.91 19.21
CA GLU A 86 10.86 -29.57 19.78
C GLU A 86 11.79 -29.08 18.67
N ASP A 87 12.54 -28.01 18.95
CA ASP A 87 13.61 -27.48 18.12
C ASP A 87 14.80 -27.14 19.01
N ASP A 88 15.96 -27.76 18.77
CA ASP A 88 17.16 -27.65 19.60
C ASP A 88 16.93 -27.78 21.13
N GLY A 89 16.05 -28.70 21.55
CA GLY A 89 15.73 -28.92 22.98
C GLY A 89 14.75 -27.92 23.59
N LYS A 90 14.28 -26.95 22.79
CA LYS A 90 13.25 -25.96 23.16
C LYS A 90 11.89 -26.41 22.63
N ALA A 91 10.89 -26.41 23.50
CA ALA A 91 9.50 -26.56 23.07
C ALA A 91 9.08 -25.31 22.31
N ILE A 92 8.55 -25.48 21.09
CA ILE A 92 8.05 -24.41 20.23
C ILE A 92 6.72 -24.84 19.59
N CYS A 93 5.91 -23.88 19.14
CA CYS A 93 4.73 -24.14 18.35
C CYS A 93 5.07 -24.11 16.86
N ARG A 94 4.55 -25.10 16.12
CA ARG A 94 4.59 -25.18 14.66
C ARG A 94 3.17 -25.15 14.12
N ALA A 95 2.94 -24.33 13.10
CA ALA A 95 1.66 -24.27 12.40
C ALA A 95 1.85 -23.93 10.92
N ASN A 96 0.90 -24.34 10.08
CA ASN A 96 0.91 -23.99 8.65
C ASN A 96 0.04 -22.75 8.43
N LEU A 97 0.67 -21.66 7.99
CA LEU A 97 -0.02 -20.44 7.59
C LEU A 97 -0.45 -20.54 6.13
N LYS A 98 -1.73 -20.26 5.88
CA LYS A 98 -2.29 -20.06 4.54
C LYS A 98 -2.90 -18.68 4.42
N ILE A 99 -2.55 -17.96 3.36
CA ILE A 99 -3.14 -16.66 3.02
C ILE A 99 -3.65 -16.72 1.59
N ARG A 100 -4.97 -16.75 1.41
CA ARG A 100 -5.60 -16.77 0.10
C ARG A 100 -5.93 -15.34 -0.37
N ILE A 101 -5.48 -15.03 -1.59
CA ILE A 101 -5.84 -13.81 -2.30
C ILE A 101 -7.13 -14.08 -3.10
N PRO A 102 -8.16 -13.24 -2.96
CA PRO A 102 -9.36 -13.34 -3.80
C PRO A 102 -9.02 -13.28 -5.30
N ASP A 103 -9.70 -14.11 -6.11
CA ASP A 103 -9.41 -14.26 -7.54
C ASP A 103 -9.51 -12.93 -8.30
N THR A 104 -10.46 -12.07 -7.92
CA THR A 104 -10.67 -10.74 -8.51
C THR A 104 -9.50 -9.79 -8.24
N ILE A 105 -8.97 -9.81 -7.02
CA ILE A 105 -7.81 -9.01 -6.61
C ILE A 105 -6.57 -9.49 -7.34
N LEU A 106 -6.30 -10.81 -7.32
CA LEU A 106 -5.12 -11.36 -7.99
C LEU A 106 -5.18 -11.13 -9.50
N LYS A 107 -6.33 -11.37 -10.14
CA LYS A 107 -6.50 -11.11 -11.58
C LYS A 107 -6.20 -9.66 -11.92
N THR A 108 -6.71 -8.72 -11.13
CA THR A 108 -6.46 -7.29 -11.34
C THR A 108 -4.98 -6.95 -11.14
N ALA A 109 -4.31 -7.58 -10.17
CA ALA A 109 -2.86 -7.41 -9.98
C ALA A 109 -2.06 -7.96 -11.17
N ILE A 110 -2.43 -9.12 -11.71
CA ILE A 110 -1.81 -9.69 -12.91
C ILE A 110 -2.02 -8.75 -14.11
N ASP A 111 -3.26 -8.33 -14.37
CA ASP A 111 -3.60 -7.51 -15.54
C ASP A 111 -2.88 -6.15 -15.49
N ASN A 112 -2.65 -5.58 -14.31
CA ASN A 112 -1.94 -4.31 -14.13
C ASN A 112 -0.43 -4.46 -13.91
N SER A 113 0.10 -5.69 -13.79
CA SER A 113 1.51 -5.92 -13.46
C SER A 113 2.50 -5.22 -14.39
N PRO A 114 2.24 -5.06 -15.71
CA PRO A 114 3.19 -4.38 -16.60
C PRO A 114 3.46 -2.92 -16.22
N LEU A 115 2.50 -2.24 -15.57
CA LEU A 115 2.68 -0.84 -15.15
C LEU A 115 3.65 -0.72 -13.97
N ILE A 116 3.83 -1.78 -13.19
CA ILE A 116 4.73 -1.81 -12.03
C ILE A 116 6.04 -2.51 -12.36
N TYR A 117 5.99 -3.68 -13.01
CA TYR A 117 7.12 -4.56 -13.24
C TYR A 117 7.63 -4.57 -14.69
N GLY A 118 7.05 -3.74 -15.56
CA GLY A 118 7.45 -3.67 -16.97
C GLY A 118 7.21 -4.99 -17.68
N ASN A 119 8.25 -5.52 -18.32
CA ASN A 119 8.17 -6.76 -19.09
C ASN A 119 8.28 -8.03 -18.22
N THR A 120 8.52 -7.91 -16.92
CA THR A 120 8.57 -9.06 -16.00
C THR A 120 7.15 -9.43 -15.57
N PRO A 121 6.63 -10.61 -15.95
CA PRO A 121 5.34 -11.08 -15.48
C PRO A 121 5.28 -11.17 -13.96
N LEU A 122 4.08 -11.01 -13.38
CA LEU A 122 3.88 -11.14 -11.94
C LEU A 122 4.34 -12.51 -11.43
N SER A 123 4.12 -13.57 -12.21
CA SER A 123 4.56 -14.94 -11.91
C SER A 123 6.08 -15.01 -11.74
N ASP A 124 6.84 -14.44 -12.67
CA ASP A 124 8.30 -14.56 -12.71
C ASP A 124 8.91 -13.73 -11.57
N MET A 125 8.36 -12.53 -11.32
CA MET A 125 8.72 -11.71 -10.16
C MET A 125 8.45 -12.46 -8.85
N LEU A 126 7.32 -13.16 -8.77
CA LEU A 126 6.97 -13.95 -7.60
C LEU A 126 7.90 -15.16 -7.43
N GLU A 127 8.15 -15.93 -8.49
CA GLU A 127 9.10 -17.06 -8.48
C GLU A 127 10.48 -16.61 -7.97
N GLN A 128 10.99 -15.48 -8.46
CA GLN A 128 12.25 -14.90 -7.98
C GLN A 128 12.23 -14.59 -6.47
N LYS A 129 11.10 -14.12 -5.93
CA LYS A 129 10.95 -13.86 -4.50
C LYS A 129 10.77 -15.12 -3.66
N LEU A 130 10.28 -16.20 -4.26
CA LEU A 130 10.10 -17.50 -3.60
C LEU A 130 11.40 -18.33 -3.62
N MET A 131 12.33 -18.05 -4.54
CA MET A 131 13.63 -18.73 -4.59
C MET A 131 14.38 -18.60 -3.27
N GLY A 132 14.70 -19.74 -2.66
CA GLY A 132 15.41 -19.80 -1.37
C GLY A 132 14.52 -19.51 -0.14
N SER A 133 13.21 -19.32 -0.33
CA SER A 133 12.22 -19.19 0.74
C SER A 133 11.54 -20.54 1.04
N ASN A 134 10.98 -20.67 2.24
CA ASN A 134 10.04 -21.73 2.62
C ASN A 134 8.58 -21.42 2.18
N LEU A 135 8.37 -20.26 1.57
CA LEU A 135 7.07 -19.81 1.07
C LEU A 135 6.76 -20.45 -0.28
N THR A 136 5.50 -20.86 -0.45
CA THR A 136 4.96 -21.38 -1.71
C THR A 136 3.75 -20.54 -2.12
N PHE A 137 3.46 -20.50 -3.42
CA PHE A 137 2.26 -19.86 -3.95
C PHE A 137 1.59 -20.76 -4.98
N GLU A 138 0.44 -21.32 -4.60
CA GLU A 138 -0.34 -22.22 -5.45
C GLU A 138 -1.83 -21.91 -5.26
N ASN A 139 -2.61 -22.00 -6.35
CA ASN A 139 -4.06 -21.77 -6.30
C ASN A 139 -4.45 -20.48 -5.55
N ASN A 140 -3.75 -19.38 -5.84
CA ASN A 140 -3.95 -18.06 -5.25
C ASN A 140 -3.68 -18.00 -3.73
N THR A 141 -2.95 -18.98 -3.20
CA THR A 141 -2.73 -19.14 -1.77
C THR A 141 -1.24 -19.20 -1.47
N PHE A 142 -0.79 -18.27 -0.62
CA PHE A 142 0.52 -18.34 0.01
C PHE A 142 0.51 -19.36 1.13
N SER A 143 1.46 -20.29 1.14
CA SER A 143 1.59 -21.30 2.20
C SER A 143 3.02 -21.36 2.74
N THR A 144 3.15 -21.34 4.08
CA THR A 144 4.44 -21.48 4.78
C THR A 144 4.25 -22.11 6.16
N THR A 145 5.34 -22.60 6.76
CA THR A 145 5.36 -23.05 8.17
C THR A 145 5.82 -21.90 9.05
N LEU A 146 5.05 -21.59 10.10
CA LEU A 146 5.45 -20.67 11.16
C LEU A 146 5.97 -21.45 12.36
N LEU A 147 7.02 -20.92 12.97
CA LEU A 147 7.57 -21.34 14.25
C LEU A 147 7.42 -20.19 15.24
N TYR A 148 6.83 -20.44 16.40
CA TYR A 148 6.64 -19.41 17.42
C TYR A 148 6.55 -19.99 18.83
N THR A 149 6.87 -19.17 19.83
CA THR A 149 6.63 -19.47 21.24
C THR A 149 5.62 -18.47 21.80
N PRO A 150 4.49 -18.92 22.39
CA PRO A 150 3.58 -18.00 23.09
C PRO A 150 4.27 -17.32 24.27
N ASP A 151 4.09 -16.00 24.40
CA ASP A 151 4.51 -15.25 25.59
C ASP A 151 3.56 -15.47 26.77
N LYS A 152 3.81 -14.75 27.88
CA LYS A 152 3.00 -14.85 29.11
C LYS A 152 1.54 -14.43 28.92
N ASP A 153 1.25 -13.62 27.90
CA ASP A 153 -0.08 -13.12 27.56
C ASP A 153 -0.71 -13.96 26.43
N GLY A 154 -0.04 -15.00 25.97
CA GLY A 154 -0.48 -15.86 24.87
C GLY A 154 -0.31 -15.24 23.48
N LYS A 155 0.56 -14.23 23.32
CA LYS A 155 0.91 -13.68 22.01
C LYS A 155 2.07 -14.45 21.41
N PRO A 156 2.08 -14.70 20.09
CA PRO A 156 3.17 -15.43 19.47
C PRO A 156 4.44 -14.56 19.40
N VAL A 157 5.56 -15.12 19.87
CA VAL A 157 6.91 -14.65 19.54
C VAL A 157 7.44 -15.55 18.44
N PHE A 158 7.54 -15.03 17.21
CA PHE A 158 8.04 -15.81 16.07
C PHE A 158 9.53 -16.08 16.19
N GLU A 159 9.94 -17.31 15.89
CA GLU A 159 11.35 -17.74 16.01
C GLU A 159 12.23 -17.18 14.87
N ASP A 160 11.61 -16.82 13.76
CA ASP A 160 12.28 -16.30 12.56
C ASP A 160 11.50 -15.15 11.92
N ASN A 161 12.01 -14.68 10.77
CA ASN A 161 11.40 -13.62 9.99
C ASN A 161 10.36 -14.12 8.97
N THR A 162 9.97 -15.40 8.97
CA THR A 162 9.11 -16.01 7.95
C THR A 162 7.80 -15.25 7.76
N LEU A 163 7.13 -14.84 8.85
CA LEU A 163 5.89 -14.06 8.75
C LEU A 163 6.12 -12.71 8.08
N SER A 164 7.19 -12.00 8.46
CA SER A 164 7.52 -10.70 7.89
C SER A 164 7.89 -10.79 6.41
N SER A 165 8.67 -11.80 6.01
CA SER A 165 9.03 -12.06 4.61
C SER A 165 7.81 -12.47 3.79
N THR A 166 6.90 -13.26 4.36
CA THR A 166 5.62 -13.60 3.73
C THR A 166 4.79 -12.35 3.47
N ALA A 167 4.64 -11.48 4.47
CA ALA A 167 3.90 -10.23 4.32
C ALA A 167 4.53 -9.26 3.30
N GLN A 168 5.87 -9.22 3.21
CA GLN A 168 6.58 -8.45 2.19
C GLN A 168 6.36 -8.99 0.77
N THR A 169 6.43 -10.31 0.58
CA THR A 169 6.16 -10.96 -0.72
C THR A 169 4.71 -10.79 -1.14
N LEU A 170 3.78 -10.94 -0.19
CA LEU A 170 2.36 -10.64 -0.39
C LEU A 170 2.17 -9.16 -0.79
N SER A 171 2.84 -8.24 -0.11
CA SER A 171 2.78 -6.82 -0.47
C SER A 171 3.26 -6.56 -1.89
N ALA A 172 4.37 -7.16 -2.31
CA ALA A 172 4.84 -7.03 -3.68
C ALA A 172 3.79 -7.60 -4.65
N THR A 173 3.24 -8.78 -4.38
CA THR A 173 2.21 -9.40 -5.21
C THR A 173 0.98 -8.50 -5.41
N LEU A 174 0.60 -7.74 -4.38
CA LEU A 174 -0.55 -6.82 -4.42
C LEU A 174 -0.22 -5.41 -4.95
N LEU A 175 1.05 -5.02 -5.15
CA LEU A 175 1.40 -3.67 -5.62
C LEU A 175 0.65 -3.27 -6.90
N PRO A 176 0.57 -4.12 -7.95
CA PRO A 176 -0.16 -3.77 -9.16
C PRO A 176 -1.68 -3.61 -9.00
N TYR A 177 -2.28 -4.22 -7.96
CA TYR A 177 -3.68 -3.99 -7.63
C TYR A 177 -3.94 -2.53 -7.28
N GLY A 178 -2.96 -1.88 -6.65
CA GLY A 178 -3.00 -0.48 -6.27
C GLY A 178 -2.94 0.51 -7.44
N VAL A 179 -2.74 0.05 -8.68
CA VAL A 179 -2.65 0.95 -9.84
C VAL A 179 -3.93 1.80 -9.95
N LYS A 180 -3.74 3.11 -10.06
CA LYS A 180 -4.79 4.09 -10.27
C LYS A 180 -5.47 3.85 -11.62
N SER A 181 -6.74 4.20 -11.72
CA SER A 181 -7.48 4.08 -12.99
C SER A 181 -6.90 5.00 -14.08
N ILE A 182 -6.29 6.11 -13.67
CA ILE A 182 -5.55 7.03 -14.53
C ILE A 182 -4.12 7.14 -13.99
N VAL A 183 -3.15 7.04 -14.89
CA VAL A 183 -1.72 7.18 -14.62
C VAL A 183 -1.15 8.31 -15.48
N MET A 184 -0.07 8.94 -15.02
CA MET A 184 0.56 10.06 -15.74
C MET A 184 1.74 9.55 -16.57
N ILE A 185 1.61 9.54 -17.90
CA ILE A 185 2.70 9.17 -18.81
C ILE A 185 3.06 10.43 -19.60
N ASP A 186 4.33 10.85 -19.52
CA ASP A 186 4.85 12.07 -20.20
C ASP A 186 4.01 13.33 -19.92
N GLY A 187 3.58 13.49 -18.66
CA GLY A 187 2.74 14.61 -18.23
C GLY A 187 1.28 14.55 -18.73
N LYS A 188 0.89 13.49 -19.44
CA LYS A 188 -0.48 13.28 -19.92
C LYS A 188 -1.22 12.25 -19.05
N PRO A 189 -2.48 12.51 -18.67
CA PRO A 189 -3.31 11.51 -18.01
C PRO A 189 -3.71 10.44 -19.02
N VAL A 190 -3.39 9.18 -18.73
CA VAL A 190 -3.70 8.02 -19.56
C VAL A 190 -4.46 7.00 -18.72
N SER A 191 -5.53 6.39 -19.26
CA SER A 191 -6.20 5.27 -18.58
C SER A 191 -5.24 4.11 -18.39
N LYS A 192 -5.37 3.34 -17.30
CA LYS A 192 -4.49 2.18 -17.06
C LYS A 192 -4.50 1.18 -18.23
N GLU A 193 -5.65 0.99 -18.90
CA GLU A 193 -5.79 0.11 -20.06
C GLU A 193 -5.00 0.64 -21.27
N GLN A 194 -5.06 1.95 -21.54
CA GLN A 194 -4.27 2.57 -22.59
C GLN A 194 -2.78 2.58 -22.23
N ALA A 195 -2.44 2.81 -20.96
CA ALA A 195 -1.06 2.79 -20.48
C ALA A 195 -0.40 1.42 -20.69
N ILE A 196 -1.12 0.33 -20.44
CA ILE A 196 -0.66 -1.03 -20.73
C ILE A 196 -0.44 -1.21 -22.25
N LYS A 197 -1.37 -0.73 -23.09
CA LYS A 197 -1.20 -0.80 -24.56
C LYS A 197 0.02 -0.01 -25.05
N LEU A 198 0.28 1.16 -24.46
CA LEU A 198 1.46 1.97 -24.80
C LEU A 198 2.75 1.23 -24.46
N LEU A 199 2.83 0.61 -23.28
CA LEU A 199 3.99 -0.22 -22.89
C LEU A 199 4.17 -1.43 -23.82
N GLN A 200 3.08 -2.05 -24.26
CA GLN A 200 3.14 -3.17 -25.21
C GLN A 200 3.59 -2.71 -26.60
N ASN A 201 3.17 -1.53 -27.05
CA ASN A 201 3.53 -0.99 -28.36
C ASN A 201 4.98 -0.48 -28.43
N GLN A 202 5.51 0.10 -27.35
CA GLN A 202 6.93 0.52 -27.25
C GLN A 202 7.91 -0.65 -27.41
N ASN A 203 7.49 -1.89 -27.10
CA ASN A 203 8.29 -3.09 -27.34
C ASN A 203 8.27 -3.56 -28.83
N THR A 204 7.59 -2.85 -29.73
CA THR A 204 7.45 -3.19 -31.16
C THR A 204 8.09 -2.17 -32.10
N GLU A 205 8.56 -1.01 -31.61
CA GLU A 205 9.29 -0.04 -32.44
C GLU A 205 10.79 -0.38 -32.43
N GLU A 206 11.27 -0.89 -33.57
CA GLU A 206 12.69 -1.06 -33.86
C GLU A 206 13.37 0.32 -33.83
N PRO A 207 14.57 0.47 -33.21
CA PRO A 207 15.19 1.78 -33.06
C PRO A 207 15.39 2.43 -34.44
N PRO A 208 15.09 3.73 -34.59
CA PRO A 208 15.27 4.41 -35.86
C PRO A 208 16.73 4.34 -36.27
N THR A 209 16.99 3.86 -37.48
CA THR A 209 18.33 3.89 -38.09
C THR A 209 18.76 5.35 -38.20
N LEU A 210 19.72 5.77 -37.37
CA LEU A 210 20.28 7.11 -37.42
C LEU A 210 21.00 7.32 -38.75
N ASN A 211 20.63 8.38 -39.48
CA ASN A 211 21.33 8.83 -40.66
C ASN A 211 22.63 9.56 -40.23
N PRO A 212 23.83 9.15 -40.67
CA PRO A 212 25.09 9.78 -40.29
C PRO A 212 25.18 11.30 -40.58
N GLN A 213 24.35 11.82 -41.49
CA GLN A 213 24.28 13.27 -41.75
C GLN A 213 23.70 14.09 -40.58
N ASP A 214 22.74 13.56 -39.80
CA ASP A 214 22.05 14.32 -38.74
C ASP A 214 22.95 14.61 -37.52
N ILE A 215 24.04 13.85 -37.37
CA ILE A 215 25.04 14.03 -36.31
C ILE A 215 26.00 15.19 -36.63
N LEU A 216 26.18 15.53 -37.91
CA LEU A 216 27.07 16.61 -38.32
C LEU A 216 26.42 18.00 -38.20
N GLU A 217 25.09 18.09 -38.34
CA GLU A 217 24.38 19.38 -38.37
C GLU A 217 24.03 19.95 -36.99
N ASN A 218 24.06 19.12 -35.92
CA ASN A 218 23.64 19.52 -34.57
C ASN A 218 24.75 19.50 -33.50
N ASN A 219 26.02 19.59 -33.90
CA ASN A 219 27.09 19.75 -32.92
C ASN A 219 27.10 21.17 -32.34
N ALA A 220 26.48 21.33 -31.17
CA ALA A 220 26.40 22.55 -30.37
C ALA A 220 27.75 22.92 -29.70
N ALA A 221 28.82 23.01 -30.48
CA ALA A 221 30.15 23.41 -30.02
C ALA A 221 30.73 24.59 -30.82
N SER A 222 29.88 25.42 -31.43
CA SER A 222 30.33 26.60 -32.21
C SER A 222 29.44 27.81 -31.99
N GLN A 223 29.15 28.17 -30.74
CA GLN A 223 28.84 29.57 -30.37
C GLN A 223 29.42 29.86 -28.98
N ALA A 224 30.72 30.18 -28.96
CA ALA A 224 31.35 30.93 -27.90
C ALA A 224 31.76 32.30 -28.47
N VAL A 225 31.75 33.32 -27.60
CA VAL A 225 32.05 34.76 -27.78
C VAL A 225 30.76 35.60 -27.95
N GLY A 226 30.45 36.60 -27.11
CA GLY A 226 31.30 37.34 -26.18
C GLY A 226 30.55 37.98 -25.01
N LEU A 227 31.34 38.26 -23.97
CA LEU A 227 31.07 38.94 -22.70
C LEU A 227 30.75 40.44 -22.89
N THR A 228 29.95 41.01 -21.99
CA THR A 228 30.36 42.17 -21.16
C THR A 228 29.48 42.30 -19.92
N ASP A 229 30.16 42.51 -18.79
CA ASP A 229 29.68 42.83 -17.44
C ASP A 229 28.85 44.13 -17.36
N ASN A 230 28.00 44.23 -16.33
CA ASN A 230 28.17 45.18 -15.22
C ASN A 230 27.01 45.09 -14.20
N ASP A 231 27.40 44.85 -12.95
CA ASP A 231 27.01 45.56 -11.72
C ASP A 231 25.53 45.71 -11.30
N ASP A 232 25.24 44.97 -10.21
CA ASP A 232 24.97 45.50 -8.86
C ASP A 232 23.52 45.55 -8.33
N ASP A 233 23.45 45.13 -7.07
CA ASP A 233 22.48 45.42 -6.00
C ASP A 233 21.04 44.84 -6.04
N SER A 234 20.75 43.85 -5.19
CA SER A 234 20.11 44.10 -3.87
C SER A 234 19.52 42.82 -3.22
N ASP A 235 19.91 42.68 -1.95
CA ASP A 235 19.17 42.14 -0.81
C ASP A 235 18.70 40.67 -0.75
N TYR A 236 19.53 39.91 -0.04
CA TYR A 236 19.17 38.80 0.82
C TYR A 236 18.14 39.24 1.88
N GLU A 237 16.97 38.59 1.95
CA GLU A 237 16.10 38.71 3.13
C GLU A 237 16.37 37.55 4.10
N VAL A 238 16.97 37.93 5.23
CA VAL A 238 17.30 37.07 6.38
C VAL A 238 16.08 37.00 7.31
N LEU A 239 15.76 35.77 7.75
CA LEU A 239 14.77 35.45 8.77
C LEU A 239 15.08 36.13 10.13
N HIS A 240 14.06 36.75 10.74
CA HIS A 240 14.06 37.07 12.17
C HIS A 240 12.82 36.47 12.89
N PRO A 241 12.99 35.94 14.12
CA PRO A 241 11.94 35.33 14.92
C PRO A 241 11.17 36.36 15.78
N ASP A 242 10.10 35.86 16.41
CA ASP A 242 9.28 36.41 17.51
C ASP A 242 8.00 37.20 17.16
N ARG A 243 6.89 36.46 17.22
CA ARG A 243 5.70 36.91 17.99
C ARG A 243 4.87 35.72 18.47
N GLU A 244 5.04 35.38 19.73
CA GLU A 244 4.10 34.56 20.48
C GLU A 244 2.72 35.25 20.49
N THR A 245 1.70 34.53 20.02
CA THR A 245 0.29 34.88 20.26
C THR A 245 -0.38 33.71 20.99
N PRO A 246 -1.23 33.96 22.00
CA PRO A 246 -1.88 32.90 22.76
C PRO A 246 -2.81 32.08 21.86
N ARG A 247 -2.68 30.75 21.97
CA ARG A 247 -3.52 29.74 21.31
C ARG A 247 -4.95 29.83 21.85
N ASN A 248 -5.81 30.58 21.16
CA ASN A 248 -7.28 30.49 21.25
C ASN A 248 -7.80 29.69 20.05
N GLU A 249 -8.89 28.94 20.26
CA GLU A 249 -9.51 27.95 19.37
C GLU A 249 -9.54 28.31 17.87
N PRO A 250 -9.47 27.31 16.96
CA PRO A 250 -9.55 27.56 15.53
C PRO A 250 -10.90 28.20 15.17
N PRO A 251 -10.92 29.22 14.28
CA PRO A 251 -12.17 29.83 13.86
C PRO A 251 -13.03 28.79 13.11
N GLY A 252 -14.28 28.63 13.53
CA GLY A 252 -15.26 27.82 12.81
C GLY A 252 -15.51 28.36 11.39
N LEU A 253 -15.95 27.48 10.49
CA LEU A 253 -16.27 27.78 9.08
C LEU A 253 -17.13 29.06 8.97
N SER A 254 -16.62 30.07 8.26
CA SER A 254 -17.32 31.33 8.04
C SER A 254 -18.32 31.25 6.88
N GLN A 255 -19.35 32.10 6.91
CA GLN A 255 -20.34 32.18 5.84
C GLN A 255 -19.71 32.52 4.48
N SER A 256 -18.69 33.38 4.48
CA SER A 256 -17.92 33.76 3.28
C SER A 256 -17.21 32.55 2.64
N GLU A 257 -16.64 31.66 3.45
CA GLU A 257 -15.97 30.44 2.94
C GLU A 257 -16.95 29.46 2.31
N LEU A 258 -18.14 29.30 2.90
CA LEU A 258 -19.19 28.47 2.33
C LEU A 258 -19.73 29.05 1.02
N ASP A 259 -19.94 30.37 0.96
CA ASP A 259 -20.42 31.03 -0.26
C ASP A 259 -19.38 30.98 -1.39
N ASN A 260 -18.09 31.08 -1.06
CA ASN A 260 -17.00 30.86 -2.00
C ASN A 260 -16.99 29.39 -2.52
N ALA A 261 -17.14 28.41 -1.62
CA ALA A 261 -17.22 27.00 -2.02
C ALA A 261 -18.41 26.73 -2.98
N ARG A 262 -19.57 27.33 -2.73
CA ARG A 262 -20.73 27.26 -3.62
C ARG A 262 -20.46 27.91 -4.98
N ALA A 263 -19.80 29.06 -5.01
CA ALA A 263 -19.44 29.74 -6.25
C ALA A 263 -18.48 28.88 -7.10
N GLN A 264 -17.42 28.34 -6.49
CA GLN A 264 -16.44 27.49 -7.18
C GLN A 264 -17.05 26.20 -7.71
N ASN A 265 -17.96 25.59 -6.96
CA ASN A 265 -18.67 24.38 -7.39
C ASN A 265 -19.56 24.66 -8.61
N ARG A 266 -20.35 25.74 -8.56
CA ARG A 266 -21.18 26.17 -9.71
C ARG A 266 -20.34 26.48 -10.94
N GLN A 267 -19.18 27.13 -10.76
CA GLN A 267 -18.27 27.41 -11.85
C GLN A 267 -17.73 26.11 -12.47
N ALA A 268 -17.22 25.18 -11.65
CA ALA A 268 -16.69 23.91 -12.14
C ALA A 268 -17.76 23.08 -12.87
N ASP A 269 -18.99 23.06 -12.35
CA ASP A 269 -20.12 22.38 -12.99
C ASP A 269 -20.56 23.09 -14.29
N GLY A 270 -20.42 24.41 -14.40
CA GLY A 270 -20.59 25.12 -15.66
C GLY A 270 -19.56 24.68 -16.70
N GLU A 271 -18.27 24.73 -16.33
CA GLU A 271 -17.16 24.38 -17.21
C GLU A 271 -17.26 22.95 -17.76
N ILE A 272 -17.61 21.97 -16.92
CA ILE A 272 -17.75 20.57 -17.37
C ILE A 272 -18.96 20.40 -18.31
N ASN A 273 -20.05 21.11 -18.06
CA ASN A 273 -21.26 21.02 -18.88
C ASN A 273 -21.07 21.68 -20.24
N ASP A 274 -20.40 22.83 -20.29
CA ASP A 274 -20.06 23.51 -21.54
C ASP A 274 -19.11 22.66 -22.38
N LEU A 275 -18.07 22.12 -21.76
CA LEU A 275 -17.13 21.23 -22.40
C LEU A 275 -17.81 19.96 -22.92
N TRP A 276 -18.60 19.30 -22.06
CA TRP A 276 -19.40 18.15 -22.46
C TRP A 276 -20.33 18.51 -23.61
N GLY A 277 -21.01 19.67 -23.56
CA GLY A 277 -21.87 20.18 -24.62
C GLY A 277 -21.13 20.36 -25.95
N GLY A 278 -19.87 20.81 -25.91
CA GLY A 278 -19.01 21.03 -27.07
C GLY A 278 -18.35 19.78 -27.68
N LEU A 279 -18.35 18.63 -27.00
CA LEU A 279 -17.76 17.40 -27.54
C LEU A 279 -18.52 16.88 -28.77
N ASP A 280 -17.79 16.22 -29.68
CA ASP A 280 -18.37 15.53 -30.84
C ASP A 280 -19.38 14.45 -30.41
N SER A 281 -20.41 14.20 -31.23
CA SER A 281 -21.47 13.25 -30.90
C SER A 281 -20.99 11.81 -30.80
N ASP A 282 -20.04 11.39 -31.62
CA ASP A 282 -19.52 10.01 -31.61
C ASP A 282 -18.63 9.80 -30.38
N VAL A 283 -17.83 10.80 -30.05
CA VAL A 283 -17.05 10.85 -28.80
C VAL A 283 -17.97 10.74 -27.59
N LYS A 284 -19.04 11.55 -27.52
CA LYS A 284 -20.03 11.50 -26.44
C LYS A 284 -20.63 10.11 -26.30
N GLN A 285 -21.01 9.45 -27.40
CA GLN A 285 -21.59 8.11 -27.35
C GLN A 285 -20.61 7.08 -26.80
N GLN A 286 -19.34 7.16 -27.22
CA GLN A 286 -18.29 6.25 -26.75
C GLN A 286 -18.05 6.38 -25.24
N ILE A 287 -18.09 7.60 -24.69
CA ILE A 287 -17.75 7.85 -23.28
C ILE A 287 -18.98 8.08 -22.37
N LEU A 288 -20.21 7.95 -22.88
CA LEU A 288 -21.43 8.22 -22.11
C LEU A 288 -21.57 7.29 -20.90
N GLY A 289 -21.20 6.01 -21.05
CA GLY A 289 -21.18 5.04 -19.96
C GLY A 289 -20.23 5.47 -18.84
N GLU A 290 -19.02 5.90 -19.21
CA GLU A 290 -18.02 6.40 -18.27
C GLU A 290 -18.45 7.70 -17.59
N GLN A 291 -19.06 8.62 -18.33
CA GLN A 291 -19.56 9.88 -17.77
C GLN A 291 -20.66 9.63 -16.72
N ARG A 292 -21.56 8.67 -16.97
CA ARG A 292 -22.58 8.26 -15.98
C ARG A 292 -21.96 7.61 -14.76
N ALA A 293 -21.01 6.69 -14.95
CA ALA A 293 -20.32 6.02 -13.85
C ALA A 293 -19.54 7.02 -12.97
N TRP A 294 -18.86 8.00 -13.60
CA TRP A 294 -18.16 9.07 -12.89
C TRP A 294 -19.12 9.94 -12.08
N ILE A 295 -20.29 10.32 -12.62
CA ILE A 295 -21.30 11.10 -11.87
C ILE A 295 -21.75 10.34 -10.60
N GLN A 296 -21.99 9.03 -10.72
CA GLN A 296 -22.38 8.21 -9.56
C GLN A 296 -21.24 8.11 -8.53
N SER A 297 -20.00 7.90 -8.98
CA SER A 297 -18.81 7.85 -8.12
C SER A 297 -18.58 9.18 -7.38
N LYS A 298 -18.66 10.32 -8.09
CA LYS A 298 -18.58 11.67 -7.49
C LYS A 298 -19.60 11.84 -6.39
N LYS A 299 -20.86 11.47 -6.65
CA LYS A 299 -21.94 11.58 -5.67
C LYS A 299 -21.65 10.75 -4.42
N LEU A 300 -21.28 9.47 -4.56
CA LEU A 300 -21.00 8.59 -3.44
C LEU A 300 -19.80 9.06 -2.61
N ASN A 301 -18.68 9.39 -3.27
CA ASN A 301 -17.45 9.80 -2.59
C ASN A 301 -17.64 11.12 -1.84
N CYS A 302 -18.36 12.08 -2.42
CA CYS A 302 -18.56 13.38 -1.78
C CYS A 302 -19.66 13.38 -0.72
N GLN A 303 -20.61 12.44 -0.79
CA GLN A 303 -21.51 12.15 0.32
C GLN A 303 -20.73 11.56 1.51
N GLN A 304 -19.84 10.61 1.25
CA GLN A 304 -18.99 10.01 2.30
C GLN A 304 -18.05 11.05 2.93
N ALA A 305 -17.46 11.94 2.13
CA ALA A 305 -16.61 13.02 2.63
C ALA A 305 -17.36 14.01 3.54
N ALA A 306 -18.66 14.18 3.33
CA ALA A 306 -19.51 15.04 4.16
C ALA A 306 -20.05 14.33 5.42
N ALA A 307 -19.95 13.00 5.49
CA ALA A 307 -20.51 12.20 6.58
C ALA A 307 -19.78 12.39 7.91
N SER A 308 -18.52 12.86 7.89
CA SER A 308 -17.70 13.12 9.07
C SER A 308 -17.82 14.56 9.59
N ALA A 309 -18.78 15.35 9.11
CA ALA A 309 -18.93 16.75 9.50
C ALA A 309 -19.71 16.90 10.81
N ASP A 310 -19.31 17.88 11.63
CA ASP A 310 -19.91 18.14 12.94
C ASP A 310 -21.26 18.88 12.83
N ASN A 311 -21.49 19.58 11.71
CA ASN A 311 -22.73 20.32 11.45
C ASN A 311 -23.04 20.45 9.95
N ALA A 312 -24.25 20.91 9.63
CA ALA A 312 -24.75 21.01 8.25
C ALA A 312 -23.92 21.94 7.36
N ALA A 313 -23.43 23.07 7.88
CA ALA A 313 -22.63 24.02 7.10
C ALA A 313 -21.26 23.43 6.74
N GLN A 314 -20.64 22.73 7.68
CA GLN A 314 -19.39 21.99 7.45
C GLN A 314 -19.58 20.80 6.52
N ALA A 315 -20.69 20.07 6.64
CA ALA A 315 -21.04 18.97 5.73
C ALA A 315 -21.19 19.48 4.30
N GLU A 316 -21.89 20.60 4.12
CA GLU A 316 -22.05 21.24 2.83
C GLU A 316 -20.71 21.70 2.26
N TYR A 317 -19.88 22.37 3.06
CA TYR A 317 -18.55 22.80 2.64
C TYR A 317 -17.67 21.63 2.17
N LEU A 318 -17.57 20.55 2.97
CA LEU A 318 -16.77 19.38 2.62
C LEU A 318 -17.27 18.68 1.35
N ARG A 319 -18.61 18.58 1.19
CA ARG A 319 -19.23 18.06 -0.04
C ARG A 319 -18.84 18.90 -1.24
N LEU A 320 -18.98 20.23 -1.15
CA LEU A 320 -18.70 21.16 -2.25
C LEU A 320 -17.21 21.16 -2.64
N GLN A 321 -16.30 21.08 -1.67
CA GLN A 321 -14.86 20.97 -1.93
C GLN A 321 -14.52 19.66 -2.68
N CYS A 322 -15.08 18.54 -2.22
CA CYS A 322 -14.94 17.26 -2.90
C CYS A 322 -15.48 17.28 -4.33
N GLU A 323 -16.71 17.77 -4.51
CA GLU A 323 -17.37 17.82 -5.82
C GLU A 323 -16.62 18.74 -6.78
N THR A 324 -16.19 19.91 -6.30
CA THR A 324 -15.43 20.87 -7.12
C THR A 324 -14.10 20.26 -7.58
N ARG A 325 -13.36 19.60 -6.68
CA ARG A 325 -12.11 18.92 -7.02
C ARG A 325 -12.36 17.85 -8.09
N MET A 326 -13.29 16.93 -7.84
CA MET A 326 -13.61 15.85 -8.78
C MET A 326 -14.15 16.37 -10.11
N THR A 327 -14.98 17.41 -10.11
CA THR A 327 -15.47 18.05 -11.34
C THR A 327 -14.32 18.66 -12.12
N ARG A 328 -13.42 19.43 -11.49
CA ARG A 328 -12.25 20.02 -12.19
C ARG A 328 -11.34 18.94 -12.79
N GLU A 329 -11.07 17.86 -12.06
CA GLU A 329 -10.30 16.71 -12.56
C GLU A 329 -10.98 16.10 -13.81
N ARG A 330 -12.31 15.93 -13.77
CA ARG A 330 -13.06 15.40 -14.91
C ARG A 330 -13.14 16.38 -16.08
N THR A 331 -13.26 17.68 -15.84
CA THR A 331 -13.18 18.72 -16.87
C THR A 331 -11.85 18.61 -17.61
N GLN A 332 -10.73 18.45 -16.90
CA GLN A 332 -9.42 18.25 -17.55
C GLN A 332 -9.38 16.95 -18.36
N TYR A 333 -9.94 15.85 -17.85
CA TYR A 333 -10.08 14.60 -18.61
C TYR A 333 -10.89 14.81 -19.91
N LEU A 334 -12.02 15.52 -19.86
CA LEU A 334 -12.88 15.73 -21.03
C LEU A 334 -12.23 16.65 -22.07
N ARG A 335 -11.30 17.55 -21.68
CA ARG A 335 -10.55 18.40 -22.62
C ARG A 335 -9.64 17.58 -23.53
N GLY A 336 -9.24 16.39 -23.11
CA GLY A 336 -8.51 15.45 -23.97
C GLY A 336 -9.30 14.96 -25.18
N TYR A 337 -10.62 15.19 -25.20
CA TYR A 337 -11.52 14.81 -26.28
C TYR A 337 -12.00 16.01 -27.12
N SER A 338 -11.73 17.24 -26.68
CA SER A 338 -12.03 18.43 -27.47
C SER A 338 -10.85 18.73 -28.42
N ILE A 339 -11.07 18.60 -29.72
CA ILE A 339 -10.13 19.10 -30.73
C ILE A 339 -10.43 20.61 -30.86
N ASN A 340 -9.48 21.46 -30.46
CA ASN A 340 -9.51 22.89 -30.80
C ASN A 340 -8.93 23.11 -32.20
#